data_AF-A0A7G9XVH6-F1
#
_entry.id   AF-A0A7G9XVH6-F1
#
_cell.length_a   1.000
_cell.length_b   1.000
_cell.length_c   1.000
_cell.angle_alpha   90.00
_cell.angle_beta   90.00
_cell.angle_gamma   90.00
#
_symmetry.space_group_name_H-M   'P 1'
#
loop_
_entity.id
_entity.type
_entity.pdbx_description
1 polymer ?
#
loop_
_entity_poly.entity_id
_entity_poly.type
_entity_poly.pdbx_seq_one_letter_code
_entity_poly.pdbx_strand_id
1 'polypeptide(L)' 'GVKIESIEVEKLITFFDNFDIDLDNAVDVGTIEDGEFVNIQARQFRLNHKPYTYKVKVSSDKAATSMVR' A
#
# COMPACT_ATOMS: atom_id res chain seq x y z
N GLY A 1 8.70 -11.01 -33.23
CA GLY A 1 8.02 -9.96 -32.47
C GLY A 1 7.52 -10.56 -31.17
N VAL A 2 7.49 -9.76 -30.11
CA VAL A 2 7.03 -10.22 -28.78
C VAL A 2 5.50 -10.18 -28.76
N LYS A 3 4.85 -11.22 -28.21
CA LYS A 3 3.40 -11.37 -28.09
C LYS A 3 3.03 -11.77 -26.67
N ILE A 4 2.03 -11.10 -26.09
CA ILE A 4 1.42 -11.53 -24.82
C ILE A 4 0.37 -12.60 -25.15
N GLU A 5 0.49 -13.77 -24.55
CA GLU A 5 -0.42 -14.90 -24.75
C GLU A 5 -1.61 -14.85 -23.81
N SER A 6 -1.35 -14.57 -22.53
CA SER A 6 -2.39 -14.49 -21.50
C SER A 6 -1.93 -13.64 -20.33
N ILE A 7 -2.91 -13.13 -19.59
CA ILE A 7 -2.72 -12.44 -18.31
C ILE A 7 -3.68 -13.09 -17.32
N GLU A 8 -3.14 -13.55 -16.20
CA GLU A 8 -3.90 -14.07 -15.07
C GLU A 8 -3.70 -13.14 -13.88
N VAL A 9 -4.80 -12.75 -13.23
CA VAL A 9 -4.75 -11.86 -12.07
C VAL A 9 -5.50 -12.55 -10.93
N GLU A 10 -4.88 -12.56 -9.76
CA GLU A 10 -5.54 -13.05 -8.55
C GLU A 10 -6.72 -12.16 -8.15
N LYS A 11 -7.56 -12.65 -7.25
CA LYS A 11 -8.77 -11.94 -6.84
C LYS A 11 -8.42 -10.62 -6.15
N LEU A 12 -8.95 -9.52 -6.70
CA LEU A 12 -8.83 -8.20 -6.10
C LEU A 12 -9.88 -8.05 -4.99
N ILE A 13 -9.42 -7.80 -3.76
CA ILE A 13 -10.29 -7.68 -2.59
C ILE A 13 -9.89 -6.43 -1.80
N THR A 14 -10.85 -5.53 -1.64
CA THR A 14 -10.73 -4.36 -0.79
C THR A 14 -11.41 -4.57 0.55
N PHE A 15 -10.95 -3.83 1.55
CA PHE A 15 -11.55 -3.79 2.88
C PHE A 15 -11.19 -2.46 3.55
N PHE A 16 -11.88 -2.14 4.63
CA PHE A 16 -11.48 -1.05 5.52
C PHE A 16 -10.70 -1.63 6.70
N ASP A 17 -9.60 -0.98 7.06
CA ASP A 17 -8.80 -1.32 8.23
C ASP A 17 -8.70 -0.11 9.18
N ASN A 18 -8.48 -0.39 10.46
CA ASN A 18 -8.20 0.66 11.43
C ASN A 18 -6.79 1.19 11.19
N PHE A 19 -6.67 2.51 11.13
CA PHE A 19 -5.40 3.20 11.05
C PHE A 19 -5.33 4.23 12.16
N ASP A 20 -4.33 4.06 13.02
CA ASP A 20 -4.08 4.95 14.16
C ASP A 20 -3.07 6.02 13.75
N ILE A 21 -3.40 7.26 14.05
CA ILE A 21 -2.58 8.43 13.80
C ILE A 21 -2.26 9.08 15.13
N ASP A 22 -0.98 9.30 15.36
CA ASP A 22 -0.48 10.06 16.49
C ASP A 22 -0.81 11.55 16.33
N LEU A 23 -1.43 12.13 17.36
CA LEU A 23 -1.83 13.52 17.42
C LEU A 23 -1.14 14.28 18.56
N ASP A 24 0.00 13.79 19.06
CA ASP A 24 0.68 14.37 20.23
C ASP A 24 1.12 15.81 19.96
N ASN A 25 1.48 16.12 18.71
CA ASN A 25 1.83 17.47 18.28
C ASN A 25 0.62 18.42 18.07
N ALA A 26 -0.61 17.94 18.26
CA ALA A 26 -1.83 18.73 18.07
C ALA A 26 -2.35 19.37 19.37
N VAL A 27 -1.66 19.15 20.50
CA VAL A 27 -2.06 19.68 21.80
C VAL A 27 -0.98 20.57 22.40
N ASP A 28 -1.42 21.62 23.08
CA ASP A 28 -0.53 22.51 23.82
C ASP A 28 -0.14 21.87 25.16
N VAL A 29 1.14 21.92 25.50
CA VAL A 29 1.69 21.45 26.79
C VAL A 29 2.28 22.62 27.57
N GLY A 30 2.26 22.51 28.91
CA GLY A 30 2.72 23.58 29.80
C GLY A 30 4.24 23.78 29.76
N THR A 31 5.01 22.69 29.76
CA THR A 31 6.45 22.69 29.50
C THR A 31 6.82 21.66 28.42
N ILE A 32 8.03 21.75 27.87
CA ILE A 32 8.47 20.84 26.79
C ILE A 32 8.58 19.40 27.30
N GLU A 33 9.01 19.23 28.56
CA GLU A 33 9.14 17.91 29.18
C GLU A 33 7.78 17.18 29.28
N ASP A 34 6.68 17.93 29.43
CA ASP A 34 5.33 17.36 29.49
C ASP A 34 4.92 16.73 28.14
N GLY A 35 5.53 17.18 27.04
CA GLY A 35 5.27 16.65 25.68
C GLY A 35 5.62 15.17 25.54
N GLU A 36 6.59 14.67 26.30
CA GLU A 36 6.98 13.25 26.27
C GLU A 36 5.91 12.31 26.87
N PHE A 37 4.93 12.87 27.59
CA PHE A 37 3.86 12.11 28.25
C PHE A 37 2.51 12.23 27.54
N VAL A 38 2.41 12.99 26.45
CA VAL A 38 1.22 13.03 25.60
C VAL A 38 1.13 11.71 24.84
N ASN A 39 -0.07 11.15 24.76
CA ASN A 39 -0.35 9.96 23.95
C ASN A 39 -1.82 10.00 23.51
N ILE A 40 -2.07 10.73 22.42
CA ILE A 40 -3.39 10.92 21.83
C ILE A 40 -3.36 10.32 20.44
N GLN A 41 -4.27 9.36 20.21
CA GLN A 41 -4.39 8.68 18.92
C GLN A 41 -5.78 8.90 18.34
N ALA A 42 -5.84 9.28 17.06
CA ALA A 42 -7.06 9.20 16.28
C ALA A 42 -7.09 7.91 15.47
N ARG A 43 -8.19 7.17 15.60
CA ARG A 43 -8.46 5.98 14.79
C ARG A 43 -9.44 6.30 13.68
N GLN A 44 -9.07 5.98 12.44
CA GLN A 44 -9.98 6.07 11.30
C GLN A 44 -10.00 4.77 10.49
N PHE A 45 -11.13 4.50 9.84
CA PHE A 45 -11.22 3.45 8.84
C PHE A 45 -10.58 3.93 7.53
N ARG A 46 -9.53 3.26 7.07
CA ARG A 46 -8.90 3.54 5.77
C ARG A 46 -9.10 2.38 4.81
N LEU A 47 -9.32 2.72 3.55
CA LEU A 47 -9.38 1.74 2.47
C LEU A 47 -8.03 1.03 2.32
N ASN A 48 -8.06 -0.29 2.22
CA ASN A 48 -6.91 -1.15 1.98
C ASN A 48 -7.28 -2.32 1.03
N HIS A 49 -6.29 -3.09 0.60
CA HIS A 49 -6.48 -4.28 -0.24
C HIS A 49 -5.61 -5.45 0.19
N LYS A 50 -6.04 -6.67 -0.12
CA LYS A 50 -5.18 -7.85 0.06
C LYS A 50 -4.06 -7.83 -0.99
N PRO A 51 -2.84 -8.31 -0.69
CA PRO A 51 -1.81 -8.54 -1.70
C PRO A 51 -2.34 -9.45 -2.80
N TYR A 52 -1.98 -9.16 -4.05
CA TYR A 52 -2.36 -9.95 -5.21
C TYR A 52 -1.20 -9.99 -6.22
N THR A 53 -1.15 -11.08 -6.99
CA THR A 53 -0.18 -11.28 -8.06
C THR A 53 -0.84 -11.23 -9.43
N TYR A 54 -0.11 -10.76 -10.44
CA TYR A 54 -0.45 -10.93 -11.84
C TYR A 54 0.64 -11.75 -12.56
N LYS A 55 0.23 -12.68 -13.41
CA LYS A 55 1.12 -13.52 -14.21
C LYS A 55 0.88 -13.19 -15.67
N VAL A 56 1.93 -12.80 -16.37
CA VAL A 56 1.90 -12.49 -17.81
C VAL A 56 2.66 -13.58 -18.55
N LYS A 57 1.97 -14.28 -19.44
CA LYS A 57 2.60 -15.25 -20.33
C LYS A 57 2.99 -14.54 -21.62
N VAL A 58 4.28 -14.54 -21.96
CA VAL A 58 4.84 -13.85 -23.12
C VAL A 58 5.59 -14.83 -24.00
N SER A 59 5.34 -14.76 -25.31
CA SER A 59 6.10 -15.45 -26.35
C SER A 59 6.91 -14.43 -27.14
N SER A 60 8.16 -14.74 -27.46
CA SER A 60 9.02 -13.86 -28.25
C SER A 60 9.77 -14.64 -29.31
N ASP A 61 9.68 -14.18 -30.56
CA ASP A 61 10.36 -14.83 -31.69
C ASP A 61 11.90 -14.72 -31.63
N LYS A 62 12.44 -13.78 -30.83
CA LYS A 62 13.89 -13.55 -30.68
C LYS A 62 14.22 -13.10 -29.26
N ALA A 63 15.45 -13.35 -28.81
CA ALA A 63 15.97 -12.79 -27.57
C ALA A 63 16.08 -11.25 -27.70
N ALA A 64 15.38 -10.53 -26.83
CA ALA A 64 15.37 -9.08 -26.80
C ALA A 64 15.09 -8.59 -25.37
N THR A 65 15.72 -7.49 -24.97
CA THR A 65 15.40 -6.80 -23.72
C THR A 65 14.11 -5.98 -23.90
N SER A 66 13.24 -6.00 -22.90
CA SER A 66 11.95 -5.29 -22.92
C SER A 66 11.57 -4.82 -21.51
N MET A 67 10.59 -3.94 -21.43
CA MET A 67 10.11 -3.34 -20.18
C MET A 67 8.62 -3.67 -20.00
N VAL A 68 8.26 -4.08 -18.78
CA VAL A 68 6.87 -4.28 -18.34
C VAL A 68 6.45 -3.07 -17.51
N ARG A 69 5.23 -2.56 -17.71
CA ARG A 69 4.64 -1.43 -16.98
C ARG A 69 3.24 -1.79 -16.51
#